data_AF-A0A7V6NPJ8-F1
#
_entry.id   AF-A0A7V6NPJ8-F1
#
_cell.length_a   1.000
_cell.length_b   1.000
_cell.length_c   1.000
_cell.angle_alpha   90.00
_cell.angle_beta   90.00
_cell.angle_gamma   90.00
#
_symmetry.space_group_name_H-M   'P 1'
#
loop_
_entity.id
_entity.type
_entity.pdbx_description
1 polymer ?
#
loop_
_entity_poly.entity_id
_entity_poly.type
_entity_poly.pdbx_seq_one_letter_code
_entity_poly.pdbx_strand_id
1 'polypeptide(L)'
;MAGTEDLDNVDLSKAAEDYLVKGGVDIEKINALKDKLSTEISYSEEPKTVRTYIVVKGDCLWKIAEKFLGDGRRYIEIYNLNRDKIKNPDLIYVGQELILP
;
A
#
# COMPACT_ATOMS: atom_id res chain seq x y z
N MET A 1 -14.16 27.94 -13.09
CA MET A 1 -14.58 26.52 -13.13
C MET A 1 -13.41 25.75 -13.72
N ALA A 2 -12.43 25.41 -12.88
CA ALA A 2 -11.26 24.62 -13.29
C ALA A 2 -11.61 23.16 -13.07
N GLY A 3 -11.52 22.38 -14.15
CA GLY A 3 -11.88 20.97 -14.19
C GLY A 3 -11.08 20.19 -13.15
N THR A 4 -11.79 19.46 -12.31
CA THR A 4 -11.25 18.31 -11.59
C THR A 4 -11.04 17.22 -12.63
N GLU A 5 -9.94 17.28 -13.38
CA GLU A 5 -9.52 16.18 -14.22
C GLU A 5 -9.02 15.07 -13.29
N ASP A 6 -9.96 14.17 -13.01
CA ASP A 6 -9.81 12.76 -12.63
C ASP A 6 -8.37 12.29 -12.32
N LEU A 7 -7.92 12.54 -11.08
CA LEU A 7 -6.68 11.96 -10.54
C LEU A 7 -6.74 10.43 -10.43
N ASP A 8 -7.92 9.84 -10.62
CA ASP A 8 -8.18 8.40 -10.54
C ASP A 8 -7.85 7.64 -11.84
N ASN A 9 -7.53 8.35 -12.95
CA ASN A 9 -7.22 7.73 -14.24
C ASN A 9 -5.84 8.12 -14.80
N VAL A 10 -4.98 8.71 -13.97
CA VAL A 10 -3.58 8.93 -14.36
C VAL A 10 -2.85 7.60 -14.25
N ASP A 11 -2.63 6.96 -15.40
CA ASP A 11 -1.65 5.89 -15.51
C ASP A 11 -0.27 6.47 -15.20
N LEU A 12 0.10 6.42 -13.92
CA LEU A 12 1.36 6.95 -13.38
C LEU A 12 2.57 6.31 -14.08
N SER A 13 2.44 5.08 -14.60
CA SER A 13 3.48 4.45 -15.41
C SER A 13 3.65 5.20 -16.72
N LYS A 14 2.55 5.46 -17.43
CA LYS A 14 2.58 6.18 -18.71
C LYS A 14 3.08 7.62 -18.56
N ALA A 15 2.71 8.30 -17.48
CA ALA A 15 3.20 9.65 -17.18
C ALA A 15 4.70 9.68 -16.87
N ALA A 16 5.20 8.68 -16.12
CA ALA A 16 6.62 8.55 -15.83
C ALA A 16 7.45 8.23 -17.10
N GLU A 17 6.93 7.37 -17.97
CA GLU A 17 7.56 7.04 -19.25
C GLU A 17 7.69 8.27 -20.16
N ASP A 18 6.61 9.03 -20.31
CA ASP A 18 6.60 10.27 -21.11
C ASP A 18 7.61 11.29 -20.59
N TYR A 19 7.76 11.41 -19.26
CA TYR A 19 8.73 12.31 -18.64
C TYR A 19 10.18 11.89 -18.92
N LEU A 20 10.48 10.59 -18.86
CA LEU A 20 11.81 10.06 -19.14
C LEU A 20 12.19 10.22 -20.63
N VAL A 21 11.24 9.99 -21.54
CA VAL A 21 11.43 10.20 -22.98
C VAL A 21 11.66 11.68 -23.29
N LYS A 22 10.89 12.60 -22.69
CA LYS A 22 11.11 14.05 -22.80
C LYS A 22 12.48 14.49 -22.27
N GLY A 23 13.01 13.78 -21.26
CA GLY A 23 14.36 13.97 -20.74
C GLY A 23 15.48 13.41 -21.63
N GLY A 24 15.17 12.83 -22.80
CA GLY A 24 16.14 12.27 -23.74
C GLY A 24 16.62 10.86 -23.38
N VAL A 25 15.88 10.14 -22.53
CA VAL A 25 16.19 8.74 -22.20
C VAL A 25 15.66 7.83 -23.31
N ASP A 26 16.52 6.98 -23.86
CA ASP A 26 16.13 5.96 -24.84
C ASP A 26 15.08 5.00 -24.29
N ILE A 27 14.05 4.75 -25.10
CA ILE A 27 12.94 3.82 -24.80
C ILE A 27 13.46 2.43 -24.45
N GLU A 28 14.55 1.98 -25.08
CA GLU A 28 15.18 0.68 -24.79
C GLU A 28 15.77 0.60 -23.38
N LYS A 29 16.34 1.71 -22.88
CA LYS A 29 16.81 1.79 -21.49
C LYS A 29 15.64 1.82 -20.51
N ILE A 30 14.54 2.51 -20.85
CA ILE A 30 13.32 2.52 -20.04
C ILE A 30 12.76 1.10 -19.91
N ASN A 31 12.71 0.35 -21.01
CA ASN A 31 12.25 -1.03 -21.00
C ASN A 31 13.19 -1.96 -20.21
N ALA A 32 14.50 -1.79 -20.33
CA ALA A 32 15.47 -2.54 -19.52
C ALA A 32 15.38 -2.19 -18.02
N LEU A 33 15.07 -0.94 -17.68
CA LEU A 33 14.82 -0.52 -16.30
C LEU A 33 13.52 -1.11 -15.75
N LYS A 34 12.46 -1.15 -16.55
CA LYS A 34 11.20 -1.82 -16.19
C LYS A 34 11.42 -3.31 -15.94
N ASP A 35 12.11 -3.99 -16.83
CA ASP A 35 12.38 -5.44 -16.74
C ASP A 35 13.19 -5.79 -15.47
N LYS A 36 14.20 -4.97 -15.16
CA LYS A 36 14.97 -5.09 -13.90
C LYS A 36 14.12 -4.78 -12.68
N LEU A 37 13.32 -3.72 -12.71
CA LEU A 37 12.43 -3.34 -11.61
C LEU A 37 11.36 -4.41 -11.33
N SER A 38 10.84 -5.05 -12.38
CA SER A 38 9.91 -6.20 -12.28
C SER A 38 10.56 -7.43 -11.64
N THR A 39 11.88 -7.57 -11.72
CA THR A 39 12.62 -8.69 -11.12
C THR A 39 12.92 -8.45 -9.64
N GLU A 40 13.05 -7.20 -9.20
CA GLU A 40 13.53 -6.85 -7.85
C GLU A 40 12.39 -6.51 -6.86
N ILE A 41 11.16 -6.36 -7.35
CA ILE A 41 9.96 -6.14 -6.53
C ILE A 41 9.04 -7.34 -6.69
N SER A 42 9.35 -8.43 -5.98
CA SER A 42 8.40 -9.51 -5.73
C SER A 42 7.40 -9.07 -4.64
N TYR A 43 6.48 -8.17 -5.00
CA TYR A 43 5.21 -8.08 -4.29
C TYR A 43 4.36 -9.23 -4.83
N SER A 44 4.40 -10.36 -4.13
CA SER A 44 3.51 -11.48 -4.43
C SER A 44 2.06 -10.99 -4.24
N GLU A 45 1.36 -10.74 -5.35
CA GLU A 45 -0.09 -10.55 -5.37
C GLU A 45 -0.78 -11.90 -5.16
N GLU A 46 -0.50 -12.54 -4.03
CA GLU A 46 -1.35 -13.62 -3.55
C GLU A 46 -2.75 -13.01 -3.32
N PRO A 47 -3.84 -13.73 -3.64
CA PRO A 47 -5.18 -13.22 -3.39
C PRO A 47 -5.28 -12.87 -1.91
N LYS A 48 -5.32 -11.56 -1.60
CA LYS A 48 -5.46 -11.05 -0.23
C LYS A 48 -6.75 -11.59 0.34
N THR A 49 -6.66 -12.72 1.03
CA THR A 49 -7.76 -13.23 1.84
C THR A 49 -7.97 -12.17 2.90
N VAL A 50 -9.05 -11.40 2.78
CA VAL A 50 -9.40 -10.38 3.76
C VAL A 50 -9.60 -11.10 5.09
N ARG A 51 -8.69 -10.87 6.03
CA ARG A 51 -8.74 -11.46 7.37
C ARG A 51 -9.25 -10.42 8.34
N THR A 52 -9.97 -10.88 9.34
CA THR A 52 -10.52 -10.02 10.37
C THR A 52 -9.96 -10.44 11.72
N TYR A 53 -9.56 -9.48 12.54
CA TYR A 53 -8.99 -9.71 13.87
C TYR A 53 -9.68 -8.89 14.95
N ILE A 54 -9.99 -9.53 16.08
CA ILE A 54 -10.57 -8.87 17.25
C ILE A 54 -9.43 -8.51 18.20
N VAL A 55 -9.26 -7.21 18.44
CA VAL A 55 -8.23 -6.67 19.34
C VAL A 55 -8.44 -7.21 20.76
N VAL A 56 -7.39 -7.77 21.37
CA VAL A 56 -7.42 -8.21 22.76
C VAL A 56 -6.63 -7.28 23.68
N LYS A 57 -6.80 -7.43 25.00
CA LYS A 57 -6.11 -6.60 25.99
C LYS A 57 -4.59 -6.72 25.84
N GLY A 58 -3.91 -5.59 25.63
CA GLY A 58 -2.45 -5.52 25.50
C GLY A 58 -1.93 -5.54 24.05
N ASP A 59 -2.83 -5.61 23.07
CA ASP A 59 -2.51 -5.42 21.67
C ASP A 59 -2.26 -3.95 21.33
N CYS A 60 -1.41 -3.75 20.33
CA CYS A 60 -1.24 -2.49 19.62
C CYS A 60 -1.11 -2.80 18.12
N LEU A 61 -1.36 -1.82 17.26
CA LEU A 61 -1.31 -2.03 15.80
C LEU A 61 0.04 -2.62 15.34
N TRP A 62 1.15 -2.23 15.99
CA TRP A 62 2.48 -2.77 15.72
C TRP A 62 2.57 -4.28 15.98
N LYS A 63 2.12 -4.75 17.15
CA LYS A 63 2.16 -6.18 17.49
C LYS A 63 1.24 -7.00 16.60
N ILE A 64 0.09 -6.44 16.23
CA ILE A 64 -0.84 -7.09 15.30
C ILE A 64 -0.16 -7.21 13.93
N ALA A 65 0.46 -6.14 13.42
CA ALA A 65 1.20 -6.17 12.18
C ALA A 65 2.37 -7.16 12.20
N GLU A 66 3.17 -7.19 13.26
CA GLU A 66 4.25 -8.16 13.42
C GLU A 66 3.73 -9.60 13.41
N LYS A 67 2.63 -9.87 14.12
CA LYS A 67 2.03 -11.21 14.22
C LYS A 67 1.41 -11.71 12.92
N PHE A 68 0.76 -10.84 12.14
CA PHE A 68 -0.02 -11.24 10.97
C PHE A 68 0.68 -10.94 9.63
N LEU A 69 1.46 -9.86 9.56
CA LEU A 69 2.14 -9.39 8.35
C LEU A 69 3.65 -9.65 8.41
N GLY A 70 4.17 -10.14 9.54
CA GLY A 70 5.59 -10.46 9.76
C GLY A 70 6.48 -9.25 10.04
N ASP A 71 5.97 -8.02 9.91
CA ASP A 71 6.70 -6.78 10.19
C ASP A 71 5.77 -5.77 10.88
N GLY A 72 6.15 -5.36 12.08
CA GLY A 72 5.39 -4.38 12.86
C GLY A 72 5.29 -3.00 12.19
N ARG A 73 6.23 -2.63 11.31
CA ARG A 73 6.19 -1.38 10.54
C ARG A 73 5.01 -1.32 9.57
N ARG A 74 4.46 -2.48 9.20
CA ARG A 74 3.29 -2.61 8.32
C ARG A 74 1.97 -2.30 9.03
N TYR A 75 2.00 -1.83 10.28
CA TYR A 75 0.81 -1.35 11.00
C TYR A 75 0.05 -0.24 10.25
N ILE A 76 0.74 0.52 9.41
CA ILE A 76 0.16 1.58 8.57
C ILE A 76 -0.84 0.99 7.57
N GLU A 77 -0.60 -0.22 7.04
CA GLU A 77 -1.54 -0.90 6.15
C GLU A 77 -2.83 -1.26 6.88
N ILE A 78 -2.71 -1.81 8.10
CA ILE A 78 -3.87 -2.11 8.96
C ILE A 78 -4.63 -0.82 9.28
N TYR A 79 -3.93 0.24 9.65
CA TYR A 79 -4.56 1.54 9.91
C TYR A 79 -5.32 2.07 8.70
N ASN A 80 -4.72 2.01 7.51
CA ASN A 80 -5.33 2.50 6.27
C ASN A 80 -6.58 1.71 5.88
N LEU A 81 -6.60 0.39 6.11
CA LEU A 81 -7.78 -0.45 5.87
C LEU A 81 -8.92 -0.20 6.85
N ASN A 82 -8.65 0.40 8.01
CA ASN A 82 -9.62 0.61 9.08
C ASN A 82 -9.78 2.09 9.44
N ARG A 83 -9.52 3.03 8.52
CA ARG A 83 -9.60 4.48 8.78
C ARG A 83 -10.98 4.94 9.24
N ASP A 84 -12.02 4.20 8.85
CA ASP A 84 -13.39 4.38 9.30
C ASP A 84 -13.58 4.00 10.78
N LYS A 85 -12.83 3.01 11.28
CA LYS A 85 -12.91 2.49 12.66
C LYS A 85 -11.85 3.09 13.59
N ILE A 86 -10.68 3.46 13.07
CA ILE A 86 -9.54 3.96 13.83
C ILE A 86 -9.31 5.44 13.46
N LYS A 87 -9.71 6.33 14.38
CA LYS A 87 -9.47 7.78 14.22
C LYS A 87 -8.06 8.19 14.61
N ASN A 88 -7.46 7.46 15.53
CA ASN A 88 -6.09 7.68 15.99
C ASN A 88 -5.36 6.33 15.98
N PRO A 89 -4.27 6.15 15.21
CA PRO A 89 -3.54 4.89 15.11
C PRO A 89 -2.99 4.41 16.45
N ASP A 90 -2.72 5.31 17.40
CA ASP A 90 -2.24 4.96 18.74
C ASP A 90 -3.36 4.48 19.68
N LEU A 91 -4.63 4.62 19.28
CA LEU A 91 -5.80 4.28 20.09
C LEU A 91 -6.65 3.21 19.40
N ILE A 92 -6.46 1.97 19.83
CA ILE A 92 -7.34 0.83 19.51
C ILE A 92 -7.95 0.27 20.80
N TYR A 93 -9.18 -0.24 20.71
CA TYR A 93 -9.92 -0.72 21.87
C TYR A 93 -10.06 -2.24 21.85
N VAL A 94 -10.06 -2.84 23.04
CA VAL A 94 -10.33 -4.28 23.18
C VAL A 94 -11.74 -4.59 22.66
N GLY A 95 -11.86 -5.66 21.88
CA GLY A 95 -13.11 -6.05 21.20
C GLY A 95 -13.31 -5.35 19.85
N GLN A 96 -12.43 -4.41 19.47
CA GLN A 96 -12.50 -3.75 18.17
C GLN A 96 -12.11 -4.73 17.06
N GLU A 97 -12.91 -4.76 16.01
CA GLU A 97 -12.70 -5.62 14.85
C GLU A 97 -11.92 -4.89 13.76
N LEU A 98 -10.73 -5.39 13.43
CA LEU A 98 -9.82 -4.83 12.44
C LEU A 98 -9.69 -5.73 11.21
N ILE A 99 -9.75 -5.11 10.04
CA ILE A 99 -9.46 -5.72 8.76
C ILE A 99 -7.94 -5.76 8.58
N LEU A 100 -7.42 -6.94 8.23
CA LEU A 100 -6.02 -7.17 7.95
C LEU A 100 -5.83 -7.38 6.43
N PRO A 101 -4.70 -6.90 5.88
CA PRO A 101 -4.36 -7.10 4.47
C PRO A 101 -4.04 -8.56 4.14
#